data_AF-A0A5R9EZV5-F1
#
_entry.id   AF-A0A5R9EZV5-F1
#
_cell.length_a   1.000
_cell.length_b   1.000
_cell.length_c   1.000
_cell.angle_alpha   90.00
_cell.angle_beta   90.00
_cell.angle_gamma   90.00
#
_symmetry.space_group_name_H-M   'P 1'
#
loop_
_entity.id
_entity.type
_entity.pdbx_description
1 polymer ?
#
loop_
_entity_poly.entity_id
_entity_poly.type
_entity_poly.pdbx_seq_one_letter_code
_entity_poly.pdbx_strand_id
1 'polypeptide(L)'
;MMYLAEARMQDVVKKQLQFKLKAYRGVFTSLIAVQVLAILFSLGGIGMSGGETENFSYEANYYSGNIVIVLTMLWGFITAVLLTTRAYRFDDFSFVTNRVSSNVSNIYFLIVSCILAGITAMLSSFLLKVLVISFVNTDAFVQASVSFPEYSTGMIGTILYIILFSALGYLVGMFTQIHKSLIVLLPVLLLSTLILSTGHPELIQNIIGFFGNENSFLVFALKTIITAVVLFGASLLVSGRMEVKQ
;
A
#
# COMPACT_ATOMS: atom_id res chain seq x y z
N MET A 1 46.65 7.93 16.79
CA MET A 1 45.34 7.71 17.46
C MET A 1 44.27 8.31 16.57
N MET A 2 43.49 7.48 15.87
CA MET A 2 42.34 7.95 15.11
C MET A 2 41.12 7.72 15.99
N TYR A 3 40.56 8.81 16.53
CA TYR A 3 39.28 8.77 17.24
C TYR A 3 38.23 8.19 16.29
N LEU A 4 37.59 7.08 16.66
CA LEU A 4 36.34 6.67 16.03
C LEU A 4 35.33 7.77 16.32
N ALA A 5 35.10 8.66 15.36
CA ALA A 5 33.96 9.56 15.40
C ALA A 5 32.71 8.67 15.41
N GLU A 6 32.07 8.59 16.57
CA GLU A 6 30.83 7.85 16.76
C GLU A 6 29.83 8.34 15.71
N ALA A 7 29.58 7.51 14.70
CA ALA A 7 28.66 7.88 13.63
C ALA A 7 27.28 8.09 14.28
N ARG A 8 26.78 9.33 14.23
CA ARG A 8 25.44 9.63 14.74
C ARG A 8 24.44 8.74 14.03
N MET A 9 23.54 8.12 14.79
CA MET A 9 22.52 7.21 14.28
C MET A 9 21.71 7.82 13.10
N GLN A 10 21.46 9.13 13.13
CA GLN A 10 20.79 9.85 12.05
C GLN A 10 21.57 9.83 10.72
N ASP A 11 22.89 9.95 10.77
CA ASP A 11 23.75 9.95 9.58
C ASP A 11 23.84 8.55 8.98
N VAL A 12 23.81 7.51 9.82
CA VAL A 12 23.72 6.12 9.39
C VAL A 12 22.38 5.85 8.71
N VAL A 13 21.26 6.25 9.31
CA VAL A 13 19.92 6.08 8.73
C VAL A 13 19.80 6.79 7.37
N LYS A 14 20.30 8.03 7.25
CA LYS A 14 20.27 8.78 5.97
C LYS A 14 21.07 8.07 4.87
N LYS A 15 22.28 7.60 5.20
CA LYS A 15 23.12 6.87 4.23
C LYS A 15 22.46 5.56 3.81
N GLN A 16 21.88 4.82 4.75
CA GLN A 16 21.12 3.60 4.46
C GLN A 16 19.91 3.89 3.56
N LEU A 17 19.17 4.97 3.83
CA LEU A 17 18.02 5.37 3.01
C LEU A 17 18.43 5.68 1.56
N GLN A 18 19.49 6.48 1.38
CA GLN A 18 20.02 6.81 0.05
C GLN A 18 20.52 5.57 -0.69
N PHE A 19 21.15 4.64 0.01
CA PHE A 19 21.55 3.36 -0.55
C PHE A 19 20.33 2.54 -0.99
N LYS A 20 19.33 2.37 -0.12
CA LYS A 20 18.10 1.61 -0.42
C LYS A 20 17.35 2.17 -1.62
N LEU A 21 17.23 3.49 -1.74
CA LEU A 21 16.61 4.14 -2.90
C LEU A 21 17.35 3.83 -4.21
N LYS A 22 18.68 3.66 -4.17
CA LYS A 22 19.49 3.32 -5.35
C LYS A 22 19.54 1.82 -5.64
N ALA A 23 19.61 0.99 -4.60
CA ALA A 23 19.72 -0.46 -4.71
C ALA A 23 18.37 -1.09 -5.08
N TYR A 24 17.26 -0.59 -4.53
CA TYR A 24 15.94 -1.17 -4.70
C TYR A 24 15.17 -0.57 -5.89
N ARG A 25 15.86 -0.25 -6.98
CA ARG A 25 15.22 0.19 -8.25
C ARG A 25 14.17 -0.82 -8.73
N GLY A 26 14.40 -2.11 -8.49
CA GLY A 26 13.46 -3.19 -8.80
C GLY A 26 12.08 -3.05 -8.12
N VAL A 27 12.01 -2.39 -6.96
CA VAL A 27 10.75 -2.13 -6.26
C VAL A 27 9.92 -1.08 -7.01
N PHE A 28 10.56 -0.08 -7.60
CA PHE A 28 9.86 0.93 -8.41
C PHE A 28 9.45 0.39 -9.78
N THR A 29 10.24 -0.52 -10.38
CA THR A 29 9.81 -1.19 -11.62
C THR A 29 8.61 -2.11 -11.37
N SER A 30 8.54 -2.79 -10.23
CA SER A 30 7.37 -3.60 -9.88
C SER A 30 6.13 -2.75 -9.62
N LEU A 31 6.28 -1.55 -9.03
CA LEU A 31 5.19 -0.58 -8.89
C LEU A 31 4.59 -0.21 -10.25
N ILE A 32 5.45 0.16 -11.22
CA ILE A 32 5.01 0.52 -12.56
C ILE A 32 4.27 -0.66 -13.21
N ALA A 33 4.82 -1.87 -13.12
CA ALA A 33 4.20 -3.07 -13.67
C ALA A 33 2.80 -3.31 -13.07
N VAL A 34 2.67 -3.21 -11.75
CA VAL A 34 1.38 -3.38 -11.05
C VAL A 34 0.37 -2.30 -11.47
N GLN A 35 0.80 -1.04 -11.60
CA GLN A 35 -0.09 0.05 -12.01
C GLN A 35 -0.54 -0.08 -13.47
N VAL A 36 0.35 -0.51 -14.37
CA VAL A 36 -0.02 -0.81 -15.77
C VAL A 36 -1.03 -1.96 -15.84
N LEU A 37 -0.78 -3.06 -15.14
CA LEU A 37 -1.74 -4.18 -15.05
C LEU A 37 -3.09 -3.73 -14.49
N ALA A 38 -3.06 -2.88 -13.47
CA ALA A 38 -4.29 -2.36 -12.86
C ALA A 38 -5.09 -1.49 -13.82
N ILE A 39 -4.42 -0.64 -14.61
CA ILE A 39 -5.08 0.15 -15.65
C ILE A 39 -5.73 -0.78 -16.68
N LEU A 40 -5.01 -1.80 -17.15
CA LEU A 40 -5.54 -2.77 -18.12
C LEU A 40 -6.78 -3.50 -17.60
N PHE A 41 -6.78 -3.93 -16.34
CA PHE A 41 -7.95 -4.54 -15.73
C PHE A 41 -9.11 -3.56 -15.56
N SER A 42 -8.82 -2.28 -15.32
CA SER A 42 -9.85 -1.26 -15.15
C SER A 42 -10.47 -0.80 -16.47
N LEU A 43 -9.86 -1.11 -17.63
CA LEU A 43 -10.46 -0.85 -18.96
C LEU A 43 -11.69 -1.72 -19.23
N GLY A 44 -11.85 -2.85 -18.52
CA GLY A 44 -13.04 -3.69 -18.60
C GLY A 44 -14.26 -3.13 -17.86
N GLY A 45 -14.13 -1.96 -17.23
CA GLY A 45 -15.14 -1.43 -16.30
C GLY A 45 -15.05 -2.10 -14.92
N ILE A 46 -15.51 -1.39 -13.90
CA ILE A 46 -15.60 -1.89 -12.52
C ILE A 46 -17.00 -2.36 -12.14
N GLY A 47 -17.97 -2.19 -13.03
CA GLY A 47 -19.36 -2.58 -12.85
C GLY A 47 -20.20 -2.18 -14.05
N MET A 48 -21.26 -2.93 -14.28
CA MET A 48 -22.23 -2.72 -15.34
C MET A 48 -23.63 -2.68 -14.72
N SER A 49 -24.42 -1.67 -15.06
CA SER A 49 -25.84 -1.58 -14.71
C SER A 49 -26.63 -1.44 -15.98
N GLY A 50 -27.61 -2.30 -16.20
CA GLY A 50 -28.50 -2.23 -17.35
C GLY A 50 -29.95 -2.32 -16.92
N GLY A 51 -30.83 -1.73 -17.71
CA GLY A 51 -32.28 -1.81 -17.54
C GLY A 51 -32.97 -1.78 -18.89
N GLU A 52 -34.06 -2.52 -19.00
CA GLU A 52 -34.89 -2.57 -20.20
C GLU A 52 -36.33 -2.25 -19.82
N THR A 53 -36.94 -1.33 -20.57
CA THR A 53 -38.37 -1.02 -20.55
C THR A 53 -38.89 -1.21 -21.98
N GLU A 54 -40.20 -1.40 -22.18
CA GLU A 54 -40.82 -1.80 -23.46
C GLU A 54 -40.33 -1.05 -24.72
N ASN A 55 -39.86 0.21 -24.59
CA ASN A 55 -39.33 1.01 -25.71
C ASN A 55 -37.91 1.57 -25.48
N PHE A 56 -37.23 1.20 -24.40
CA PHE A 56 -35.93 1.79 -24.04
C PHE A 56 -35.05 0.78 -23.29
N SER A 57 -33.89 0.45 -23.87
CA SER A 57 -32.83 -0.28 -23.19
C SER A 57 -31.65 0.66 -22.95
N TYR A 58 -31.05 0.57 -21.76
CA TYR A 58 -29.82 1.29 -21.45
C TYR A 58 -28.84 0.38 -20.75
N GLU A 59 -27.56 0.58 -21.05
CA GLU A 59 -26.43 -0.08 -20.41
C GLU A 59 -25.45 1.01 -19.96
N ALA A 60 -25.15 1.02 -18.66
CA ALA A 60 -24.24 1.96 -18.03
C ALA A 60 -23.03 1.19 -17.50
N ASN A 61 -21.85 1.49 -18.08
CA ASN A 61 -20.58 0.95 -17.64
C ASN A 61 -19.85 1.95 -16.73
N TYR A 62 -19.47 1.51 -15.54
CA TYR A 62 -18.77 2.34 -14.57
C TYR A 62 -17.26 2.15 -14.68
N TYR A 63 -16.53 3.27 -14.79
CA TYR A 63 -15.08 3.29 -14.84
C TYR A 63 -14.53 4.08 -13.65
N SER A 64 -13.64 3.47 -12.87
CA SER A 64 -12.97 4.14 -11.75
C SER A 64 -11.52 3.68 -11.59
N GLY A 65 -10.72 4.52 -10.94
CA GLY A 65 -9.34 4.20 -10.55
C GLY A 65 -9.22 3.31 -9.31
N ASN A 66 -10.33 2.81 -8.75
CA ASN A 66 -10.32 2.09 -7.47
C ASN A 66 -9.47 0.81 -7.54
N ILE A 67 -9.51 0.07 -8.65
CA ILE A 67 -8.68 -1.12 -8.86
C ILE A 67 -7.20 -0.76 -8.82
N VAL A 68 -6.79 0.37 -9.43
CA VAL A 68 -5.41 0.87 -9.40
C VAL A 68 -4.96 1.15 -7.97
N ILE A 69 -5.82 1.79 -7.18
CA ILE A 69 -5.54 2.08 -5.77
C ILE A 69 -5.43 0.78 -4.96
N VAL A 70 -6.37 -0.16 -5.12
CA VAL A 70 -6.37 -1.45 -4.40
C VAL A 70 -5.13 -2.29 -4.72
N LEU A 71 -4.76 -2.40 -5.99
CA LEU A 71 -3.55 -3.14 -6.38
C LEU A 71 -2.27 -2.43 -5.90
N THR A 72 -2.27 -1.10 -5.83
CA THR A 72 -1.15 -0.34 -5.25
C THR A 72 -1.04 -0.56 -3.74
N MET A 73 -2.17 -0.66 -3.01
CA MET A 73 -2.18 -1.03 -1.59
C MET A 73 -1.62 -2.44 -1.37
N LEU A 74 -2.02 -3.40 -2.22
CA LEU A 74 -1.49 -4.76 -2.19
C LEU A 74 0.02 -4.80 -2.47
N TRP A 75 0.48 -4.01 -3.44
CA TRP A 75 1.91 -3.84 -3.72
C TRP A 75 2.66 -3.27 -2.50
N GLY A 76 2.11 -2.26 -1.83
CA GLY A 76 2.70 -1.69 -0.61
C GLY A 76 2.84 -2.74 0.50
N PHE A 77 1.81 -3.55 0.70
CA PHE A 77 1.83 -4.67 1.63
C PHE A 77 2.94 -5.68 1.27
N ILE A 78 2.99 -6.15 0.02
CA ILE A 78 3.96 -7.16 -0.43
C ILE A 78 5.40 -6.62 -0.33
N THR A 79 5.64 -5.38 -0.76
CA THR A 79 6.97 -4.76 -0.68
C THR A 79 7.44 -4.60 0.75
N ALA A 80 6.54 -4.24 1.67
CA ALA A 80 6.85 -4.19 3.09
C ALA A 80 7.21 -5.56 3.67
N VAL A 81 6.51 -6.64 3.29
CA VAL A 81 6.89 -8.01 3.66
C VAL A 81 8.27 -8.37 3.09
N LEU A 82 8.53 -8.08 1.81
CA LEU A 82 9.80 -8.41 1.15
C LEU A 82 11.00 -7.73 1.82
N LEU A 83 10.87 -6.49 2.27
CA LEU A 83 11.94 -5.78 2.99
C LEU A 83 12.33 -6.43 4.32
N THR A 84 11.42 -7.19 4.94
CA THR A 84 11.73 -7.93 6.18
C THR A 84 12.44 -9.26 5.93
N THR A 85 12.56 -9.69 4.67
CA THR A 85 13.18 -10.97 4.33
C THR A 85 14.68 -10.97 4.55
N ARG A 86 15.23 -12.17 4.77
CA ARG A 86 16.66 -12.34 5.06
C ARG A 86 17.57 -11.78 3.96
N ALA A 87 17.21 -11.96 2.68
CA ALA A 87 18.02 -11.47 1.56
C ALA A 87 18.24 -9.94 1.63
N TYR A 88 17.15 -9.18 1.78
CA TYR A 88 17.21 -7.73 1.92
C TYR A 88 17.88 -7.26 3.21
N ARG A 89 17.81 -8.06 4.27
CA ARG A 89 18.49 -7.79 5.54
C ARG A 89 20.00 -8.06 5.47
N PHE A 90 20.45 -8.98 4.62
CA PHE A 90 21.89 -9.24 4.42
C PHE A 90 22.58 -8.12 3.65
N ASP A 91 21.90 -7.49 2.71
CA ASP A 91 22.41 -6.31 2.01
C ASP A 91 22.68 -5.14 2.98
N ASP A 92 21.88 -5.01 4.04
CA ASP A 92 22.04 -3.97 5.06
C ASP A 92 23.29 -4.16 5.94
N PHE A 93 23.79 -5.39 6.11
CA PHE A 93 24.99 -5.69 6.91
C PHE A 93 26.30 -5.29 6.21
N SER A 94 26.25 -4.89 4.94
CA SER A 94 27.40 -4.25 4.26
C SER A 94 27.78 -2.91 4.90
N PHE A 95 26.92 -2.34 5.74
CA PHE A 95 27.17 -1.12 6.51
C PHE A 95 27.24 -1.41 8.02
N VAL A 96 28.03 -0.64 8.77
CA VAL A 96 28.06 -0.67 10.25
C VAL A 96 26.70 -0.20 10.77
N THR A 97 25.83 -1.15 11.11
CA THR A 97 24.42 -0.89 11.37
C THR A 97 23.93 -1.61 12.61
N ASN A 98 23.06 -0.93 13.38
CA ASN A 98 22.31 -1.54 14.46
C ASN A 98 20.90 -1.91 13.96
N ARG A 99 20.27 -2.92 14.55
CA ARG A 99 18.93 -3.42 14.19
C ARG A 99 17.88 -2.32 14.15
N VAL A 100 17.91 -1.42 15.15
CA VAL A 100 17.00 -0.28 15.22
C VAL A 100 17.22 0.67 14.04
N SER A 101 18.48 0.96 13.69
CA SER A 101 18.81 1.80 12.52
C SER A 101 18.32 1.20 11.22
N SER A 102 18.50 -0.11 11.01
CA SER A 102 18.00 -0.80 9.80
C SER A 102 16.47 -0.77 9.71
N ASN A 103 15.75 -1.08 10.79
CA ASN A 103 14.28 -1.02 10.78
C ASN A 103 13.75 0.40 10.58
N VAL A 104 14.34 1.39 11.26
CA VAL A 104 13.95 2.80 11.08
C VAL A 104 14.21 3.23 9.63
N SER A 105 15.34 2.85 9.04
CA SER A 105 15.64 3.10 7.62
C SER A 105 14.64 2.42 6.68
N ASN A 106 14.23 1.19 6.97
CA ASN A 106 13.18 0.48 6.22
C ASN A 106 11.83 1.19 6.30
N ILE A 107 11.44 1.68 7.49
CA ILE A 107 10.20 2.45 7.67
C ILE A 107 10.26 3.75 6.86
N TYR A 108 11.38 4.49 6.91
CA TYR A 108 11.54 5.70 6.10
C TYR A 108 11.49 5.40 4.59
N PHE A 109 12.15 4.32 4.15
CA PHE A 109 12.09 3.88 2.75
C PHE A 109 10.64 3.60 2.34
N LEU A 110 9.89 2.83 3.15
CA LEU A 110 8.48 2.53 2.89
C LEU A 110 7.63 3.80 2.81
N ILE A 111 7.79 4.76 3.72
CA ILE A 111 7.03 6.01 3.70
C ILE A 111 7.28 6.76 2.38
N VAL A 112 8.54 6.90 1.95
CA VAL A 112 8.89 7.57 0.69
C VAL A 112 8.30 6.82 -0.50
N SER A 113 8.40 5.50 -0.53
CA SER A 113 7.83 4.66 -1.58
C SER A 113 6.30 4.74 -1.63
N CYS A 114 5.62 4.81 -0.48
CA CYS A 114 4.16 4.96 -0.40
C CYS A 114 3.68 6.32 -0.92
N ILE A 115 4.43 7.39 -0.62
CA ILE A 115 4.13 8.74 -1.14
C ILE A 115 4.21 8.72 -2.67
N LEU A 116 5.31 8.20 -3.23
CA LEU A 116 5.46 8.08 -4.68
C LEU A 116 4.36 7.21 -5.30
N ALA A 117 4.07 6.05 -4.71
CA ALA A 117 3.05 5.13 -5.19
C ALA A 117 1.64 5.72 -5.15
N GLY A 118 1.30 6.47 -4.09
CA GLY A 118 0.00 7.14 -3.99
C GLY A 118 -0.17 8.27 -5.00
N ILE A 119 0.90 9.05 -5.24
CA ILE A 119 0.92 10.07 -6.28
C ILE A 119 0.71 9.43 -7.66
N THR A 120 1.47 8.39 -7.97
CA THR A 120 1.37 7.75 -9.30
C THR A 120 0.05 7.02 -9.48
N ALA A 121 -0.51 6.37 -8.45
CA ALA A 121 -1.83 5.70 -8.53
C ALA A 121 -2.96 6.69 -8.84
N MET A 122 -2.91 7.89 -8.25
CA MET A 122 -3.85 8.97 -8.56
C MET A 122 -3.69 9.47 -9.99
N LEU A 123 -2.46 9.70 -10.44
CA LEU A 123 -2.18 10.11 -11.82
C LEU A 123 -2.61 9.04 -12.83
N SER A 124 -2.39 7.76 -12.53
CA SER A 124 -2.88 6.62 -13.33
C SER A 124 -4.40 6.58 -13.43
N SER A 125 -5.12 7.05 -12.41
CA SER A 125 -6.59 7.16 -12.45
C SER A 125 -7.06 8.23 -13.44
N PHE A 126 -6.29 9.30 -13.63
CA PHE A 126 -6.54 10.29 -14.69
C PHE A 126 -6.18 9.75 -16.07
N LEU A 127 -5.06 9.02 -16.18
CA LEU A 127 -4.68 8.35 -17.42
C LEU A 127 -5.78 7.40 -17.89
N LEU A 128 -6.37 6.62 -16.99
CA LEU A 128 -7.50 5.74 -17.29
C LEU A 128 -8.66 6.51 -17.91
N LYS A 129 -9.06 7.64 -17.33
CA LYS A 129 -10.15 8.47 -17.87
C LYS A 129 -9.88 8.91 -19.31
N VAL A 130 -8.65 9.34 -19.60
CA VAL A 130 -8.22 9.72 -20.96
C VAL A 130 -8.30 8.54 -21.92
N LEU A 131 -7.84 7.36 -21.50
CA LEU A 131 -7.91 6.14 -22.31
C LEU A 131 -9.36 5.74 -22.60
N VAL A 132 -10.22 5.72 -21.59
CA VAL A 132 -11.64 5.34 -21.76
C VAL A 132 -12.34 6.29 -22.72
N ILE A 133 -12.18 7.60 -22.57
CA ILE A 133 -12.76 8.60 -23.48
C ILE A 133 -12.25 8.44 -24.91
N SER A 134 -10.99 8.04 -25.09
CA SER A 134 -10.36 7.95 -26.41
C SER A 134 -10.63 6.64 -27.14
N PHE A 135 -10.79 5.53 -26.41
CA PHE A 135 -10.88 4.19 -26.99
C PHE A 135 -12.25 3.53 -26.85
N VAL A 136 -13.11 3.99 -25.94
CA VAL A 136 -14.45 3.41 -25.74
C VAL A 136 -15.48 4.28 -26.44
N ASN A 137 -16.05 3.76 -27.53
CA ASN A 137 -17.14 4.41 -28.25
C ASN A 137 -18.43 4.26 -27.44
N THR A 138 -18.88 5.34 -26.80
CA THR A 138 -20.17 5.40 -26.11
C THR A 138 -20.92 6.67 -26.51
N ASP A 139 -22.25 6.60 -26.50
CA ASP A 139 -23.11 7.69 -26.97
C ASP A 139 -23.15 8.88 -25.99
N ALA A 140 -22.87 8.66 -24.71
CA ALA A 140 -22.84 9.70 -23.70
C ALA A 140 -21.87 9.39 -22.55
N PHE A 141 -21.08 10.39 -22.15
CA PHE A 141 -20.24 10.34 -20.94
C PHE A 141 -20.86 11.17 -19.83
N VAL A 142 -21.17 10.54 -18.71
CA VAL A 142 -21.55 11.24 -17.47
C VAL A 142 -20.33 11.28 -16.56
N GLN A 143 -19.75 12.47 -16.38
CA GLN A 143 -18.60 12.67 -15.50
C GLN A 143 -19.06 13.36 -14.21
N ALA A 144 -18.72 12.77 -13.06
CA ALA A 144 -18.85 13.46 -11.78
C ALA A 144 -17.89 14.66 -11.74
N SER A 145 -18.42 15.85 -11.52
CA SER A 145 -17.63 17.06 -11.29
C SER A 145 -17.05 17.00 -9.88
N VAL A 146 -15.77 16.65 -9.77
CA VAL A 146 -15.03 16.62 -8.51
C VAL A 146 -14.22 17.90 -8.40
N SER A 147 -14.30 18.57 -7.25
CA SER A 147 -13.57 19.82 -7.03
C SER A 147 -12.07 19.58 -6.79
N PHE A 148 -11.22 20.58 -7.04
CA PHE A 148 -9.78 20.45 -6.78
C PHE A 148 -9.42 20.07 -5.32
N PRO A 149 -10.10 20.63 -4.29
CA PRO A 149 -9.92 20.19 -2.90
C PRO A 149 -10.24 18.71 -2.69
N GLU A 150 -11.32 18.20 -3.29
CA GLU A 150 -11.69 16.79 -3.18
C GLU A 150 -10.62 15.87 -3.77
N TYR A 151 -10.04 16.24 -4.93
CA TYR A 151 -8.92 15.48 -5.50
C TYR A 151 -7.70 15.46 -4.58
N SER A 152 -7.38 16.60 -3.97
CA SER A 152 -6.26 16.71 -3.03
C SER A 152 -6.50 15.83 -1.79
N THR A 153 -7.72 15.81 -1.26
CA THR A 153 -8.08 14.93 -0.12
C THR A 153 -8.04 13.46 -0.50
N GLY A 154 -8.52 13.08 -1.70
CA GLY A 154 -8.45 11.71 -2.20
C GLY A 154 -7.01 11.23 -2.37
N MET A 155 -6.13 12.10 -2.87
CA MET A 155 -4.71 11.81 -3.05
C MET A 155 -3.99 11.57 -1.72
N ILE A 156 -4.19 12.45 -0.74
CA ILE A 156 -3.63 12.26 0.60
C ILE A 156 -4.23 11.00 1.24
N GLY A 157 -5.54 10.77 1.10
CA GLY A 157 -6.20 9.58 1.62
C GLY A 157 -5.63 8.28 1.04
N THR A 158 -5.31 8.28 -0.26
CA THR A 158 -4.68 7.13 -0.92
C THR A 158 -3.27 6.87 -0.39
N ILE A 159 -2.47 7.91 -0.22
CA ILE A 159 -1.13 7.78 0.40
C ILE A 159 -1.26 7.19 1.81
N LEU A 160 -2.19 7.69 2.62
CA LEU A 160 -2.43 7.21 3.98
C LEU A 160 -2.86 5.74 4.01
N TYR A 161 -3.75 5.32 3.11
CA TYR A 161 -4.14 3.92 2.99
C TYR A 161 -2.97 3.02 2.57
N ILE A 162 -2.16 3.43 1.59
CA ILE A 162 -0.98 2.66 1.18
C ILE A 162 0.03 2.55 2.34
N ILE A 163 0.23 3.62 3.13
CA ILE A 163 1.06 3.58 4.34
C ILE A 163 0.50 2.58 5.35
N LEU A 164 -0.82 2.59 5.60
CA LEU A 164 -1.46 1.67 6.55
C LEU A 164 -1.27 0.20 6.13
N PHE A 165 -1.53 -0.11 4.86
CA PHE A 165 -1.32 -1.46 4.31
C PHE A 165 0.16 -1.86 4.34
N SER A 166 1.07 -0.94 4.08
CA SER A 166 2.51 -1.19 4.19
C SER A 166 2.94 -1.41 5.64
N ALA A 167 2.37 -0.70 6.61
CA ALA A 167 2.63 -0.92 8.03
C ALA A 167 2.14 -2.29 8.51
N LEU A 168 0.95 -2.71 8.05
CA LEU A 168 0.43 -4.07 8.27
C LEU A 168 1.35 -5.12 7.65
N GLY A 169 1.74 -4.93 6.39
CA GLY A 169 2.65 -5.84 5.68
C GLY A 169 4.01 -5.94 6.36
N TYR A 170 4.54 -4.83 6.85
CA TYR A 170 5.80 -4.81 7.57
C TYR A 170 5.72 -5.60 8.89
N LEU A 171 4.67 -5.38 9.69
CA LEU A 171 4.44 -6.13 10.93
C LEU A 171 4.28 -7.64 10.66
N VAL A 172 3.46 -7.98 9.66
CA VAL A 172 3.29 -9.37 9.19
C VAL A 172 4.64 -9.97 8.79
N GLY A 173 5.42 -9.25 7.99
CA GLY A 173 6.76 -9.67 7.56
C GLY A 173 7.66 -9.98 8.76
N MET A 174 7.67 -9.12 9.77
CA MET A 174 8.42 -9.35 11.00
C MET A 174 7.96 -10.61 11.76
N PHE A 175 6.66 -10.89 11.84
CA PHE A 175 6.16 -12.12 12.44
C PHE A 175 6.55 -13.38 11.65
N THR A 176 6.50 -13.32 10.31
CA THR A 176 6.92 -14.45 9.47
C THR A 176 8.40 -14.81 9.62
N GLN A 177 9.25 -13.86 10.01
CA GLN A 177 10.65 -14.13 10.32
C GLN A 177 10.83 -14.95 11.61
N ILE A 178 9.91 -14.82 12.56
CA ILE A 178 9.94 -15.60 13.82
C ILE A 178 9.38 -17.00 13.58
N HIS A 179 8.22 -17.10 12.95
CA HIS A 179 7.55 -18.36 12.68
C HIS A 179 7.28 -18.52 11.17
N LYS A 180 8.09 -19.36 10.50
CA LYS A 180 7.93 -19.63 9.06
C LYS A 180 6.56 -20.19 8.67
N SER A 181 5.85 -20.84 9.60
CA SER A 181 4.48 -21.34 9.40
C SER A 181 3.46 -20.22 9.16
N LEU A 182 3.72 -18.99 9.63
CA LEU A 182 2.82 -17.85 9.44
C LEU A 182 2.74 -17.39 7.97
N ILE A 183 3.72 -17.75 7.13
CA ILE A 183 3.70 -17.44 5.70
C ILE A 183 2.51 -18.12 5.00
N VAL A 184 2.16 -19.34 5.42
CA VAL A 184 1.03 -20.11 4.86
C VAL A 184 -0.25 -19.82 5.64
N LEU A 185 -0.15 -19.65 6.97
CA LEU A 185 -1.31 -19.44 7.82
C LEU A 185 -2.07 -18.14 7.50
N LEU A 186 -1.36 -17.04 7.23
CA LEU A 186 -1.98 -15.73 7.00
C LEU A 186 -2.85 -15.67 5.73
N PRO A 187 -2.37 -16.09 4.55
CA PRO A 187 -3.21 -16.17 3.35
C PRO A 187 -4.41 -17.10 3.55
N VAL A 188 -4.22 -18.23 4.25
CA VAL A 188 -5.30 -19.20 4.52
C VAL A 188 -6.35 -18.60 5.45
N LEU A 189 -5.96 -17.90 6.51
CA LEU A 189 -6.91 -17.21 7.40
C LEU A 189 -7.70 -16.13 6.67
N LEU A 190 -7.04 -15.34 5.83
CA LEU A 190 -7.68 -14.25 5.07
C LEU A 190 -8.65 -14.80 4.01
N LEU A 191 -8.27 -15.86 3.29
CA LEU A 191 -9.17 -16.52 2.35
C LEU A 191 -10.31 -17.26 3.06
N SER A 192 -10.03 -17.86 4.22
CA SER A 192 -11.04 -18.53 5.06
C SER A 192 -12.12 -17.55 5.51
N THR A 193 -11.76 -16.35 5.98
CA THR A 193 -12.76 -15.32 6.35
C THR A 193 -13.51 -14.76 5.14
N LEU A 194 -12.92 -14.74 3.94
CA LEU A 194 -13.63 -14.31 2.74
C LEU A 194 -14.61 -15.37 2.21
N ILE A 195 -14.23 -16.65 2.27
CA ILE A 195 -15.03 -17.76 1.71
C ILE A 195 -16.09 -18.25 2.70
N LEU A 196 -15.77 -18.34 4.00
CA LEU A 196 -16.71 -18.84 5.02
C LEU A 196 -17.72 -17.79 5.49
N SER A 197 -17.52 -16.52 5.14
CA SER A 197 -18.36 -15.42 5.60
C SER A 197 -19.44 -15.03 4.59
N THR A 198 -20.09 -16.03 3.99
CA THR A 198 -21.23 -15.89 3.09
C THR A 198 -22.53 -15.43 3.79
N GLY A 199 -22.47 -15.04 5.07
CA GLY A 199 -23.60 -14.53 5.85
C GLY A 199 -23.38 -13.11 6.36
N HIS A 200 -22.34 -12.87 7.18
CA HIS A 200 -22.02 -11.57 7.76
C HIS A 200 -20.52 -11.45 8.09
N PRO A 201 -19.68 -10.84 7.24
CA PRO A 201 -18.28 -10.57 7.58
C PRO A 201 -18.19 -9.36 8.51
N GLU A 202 -18.71 -9.49 9.73
CA GLU A 202 -18.76 -8.40 10.71
C GLU A 202 -17.36 -7.82 10.97
N LEU A 203 -16.32 -8.65 11.08
CA LEU A 203 -14.97 -8.16 11.34
C LEU A 203 -14.40 -7.32 10.19
N ILE A 204 -14.49 -7.82 8.94
CA ILE A 204 -13.95 -7.09 7.77
C ILE A 204 -14.79 -5.85 7.50
N GLN A 205 -16.12 -5.96 7.59
CA GLN A 205 -17.03 -4.82 7.43
C GLN A 205 -16.83 -3.76 8.51
N ASN A 206 -16.59 -4.15 9.77
CA ASN A 206 -16.33 -3.21 10.85
C ASN A 206 -14.98 -2.50 10.66
N ILE A 207 -13.94 -3.20 10.20
CA ILE A 207 -12.64 -2.57 9.88
C ILE A 207 -12.80 -1.60 8.72
N ILE A 208 -13.47 -2.02 7.63
CA ILE A 208 -13.73 -1.16 6.47
C ILE A 208 -14.61 0.03 6.88
N GLY A 209 -15.64 -0.17 7.70
CA GLY A 209 -16.51 0.88 8.20
C GLY A 209 -15.80 1.86 9.13
N PHE A 210 -14.89 1.38 9.97
CA PHE A 210 -14.13 2.22 10.91
C PHE A 210 -13.25 3.27 10.23
N PHE A 211 -12.65 2.91 9.09
CA PHE A 211 -11.82 3.81 8.28
C PHE A 211 -12.59 4.49 7.14
N GLY A 212 -13.51 3.76 6.50
CA GLY A 212 -14.19 4.18 5.27
C GLY A 212 -15.45 5.00 5.47
N ASN A 213 -16.10 4.95 6.64
CA ASN A 213 -17.36 5.65 6.91
C ASN A 213 -17.17 6.90 7.80
N GLU A 214 -15.98 7.51 7.74
CA GLU A 214 -15.66 8.69 8.52
C GLU A 214 -16.00 9.98 7.75
N ASN A 215 -16.79 10.86 8.35
CA ASN A 215 -17.24 12.11 7.70
C ASN A 215 -16.14 13.18 7.69
N SER A 216 -15.23 13.16 8.66
CA SER A 216 -14.16 14.16 8.79
C SER A 216 -12.82 13.62 8.32
N PHE A 217 -12.27 14.26 7.28
CA PHE A 217 -10.95 13.92 6.74
C PHE A 217 -9.83 13.99 7.81
N LEU A 218 -9.88 14.95 8.72
CA LEU A 218 -8.88 15.11 9.76
C LEU A 218 -8.90 13.92 10.75
N VAL A 219 -10.10 13.50 11.16
CA VAL A 219 -10.28 12.34 12.04
C VAL A 219 -9.80 11.07 11.35
N PHE A 220 -10.15 10.88 10.08
CA PHE A 220 -9.64 9.78 9.26
C PHE A 220 -8.10 9.77 9.21
N ALA A 221 -7.48 10.93 8.94
CA ALA A 221 -6.03 11.03 8.84
C ALA A 221 -5.34 10.69 10.17
N LEU A 222 -5.83 11.23 11.29
CA LEU A 222 -5.30 10.91 12.61
C LEU A 222 -5.43 9.43 12.96
N LYS A 223 -6.62 8.83 12.76
CA LYS A 223 -6.84 7.39 12.98
C LYS A 223 -5.84 6.54 12.20
N THR A 224 -5.64 6.89 10.93
CA THR A 224 -4.75 6.15 10.03
C THR A 224 -3.29 6.28 10.44
N ILE A 225 -2.83 7.49 10.75
CA ILE A 225 -1.45 7.75 11.21
C ILE A 225 -1.19 7.06 12.55
N ILE A 226 -2.08 7.19 13.53
CA ILE A 226 -1.94 6.54 14.84
C ILE A 226 -1.85 5.02 14.67
N THR A 227 -2.72 4.44 13.86
CA THR A 227 -2.70 2.99 13.59
C THR A 227 -1.38 2.57 12.93
N ALA A 228 -0.91 3.31 11.93
CA ALA A 228 0.37 3.04 11.27
C ALA A 228 1.56 3.14 12.24
N VAL A 229 1.58 4.16 13.12
CA VAL A 229 2.61 4.32 14.16
C VAL A 229 2.60 3.15 15.14
N VAL A 230 1.42 2.71 15.58
CA VAL A 230 1.29 1.55 16.47
C VAL A 230 1.80 0.28 15.80
N LEU A 231 1.47 0.05 14.53
CA LEU A 231 1.92 -1.12 13.77
C LEU A 231 3.44 -1.13 13.55
N PHE A 232 4.03 0.01 13.17
CA PHE A 232 5.49 0.13 13.05
C PHE A 232 6.20 0.08 14.42
N GLY A 233 5.59 0.61 15.47
CA GLY A 233 6.10 0.48 16.84
C GLY A 233 6.12 -0.98 17.29
N ALA A 234 5.03 -1.71 17.05
CA ALA A 234 4.94 -3.14 17.34
C ALA A 234 6.00 -3.95 16.56
N SER A 235 6.23 -3.62 15.28
CA SER A 235 7.22 -4.32 14.46
C SER A 235 8.66 -4.13 14.99
N LEU A 236 8.98 -2.95 15.53
CA LEU A 236 10.26 -2.69 16.20
C LEU A 236 10.44 -3.53 17.47
N LEU A 237 9.39 -3.64 18.29
CA LEU A 237 9.42 -4.47 19.51
C LEU A 237 9.62 -5.95 19.17
N VAL A 238 8.90 -6.44 18.15
CA VAL A 238 9.05 -7.81 17.63
C VAL A 238 10.47 -8.02 17.10
N SER A 239 11.04 -7.04 16.39
CA SER A 239 12.41 -7.12 15.88
C SER A 239 13.47 -7.23 16.97
N GLY A 240 13.24 -6.65 18.14
CA GLY A 240 14.14 -6.69 19.28
C GLY A 240 14.27 -8.08 19.88
N ARG A 241 13.22 -8.91 19.77
CA ARG A 241 13.18 -10.29 20.32
C ARG A 241 13.78 -11.35 19.40
N MET A 242 14.02 -11.04 18.12
CA MET A 242 14.68 -11.99 17.22
C MET A 242 16.16 -12.10 17.61
N GLU A 243 16.63 -13.23 18.12
CA GLU A 243 18.03 -13.39 18.51
C GLU A 243 19.02 -13.13 17.36
N VAL A 244 20.26 -12.75 17.69
CA VAL A 244 21.36 -12.64 16.73
C VAL A 244 21.81 -14.06 16.41
N LYS A 245 21.19 -14.70 15.42
CA LYS A 245 21.85 -15.82 14.76
C LYS A 245 22.77 -15.22 13.71
N GLN A 246 24.06 -15.21 14.06
CA GLN A 246 25.18 -14.99 13.15
C GLN A 246 25.09 -15.92 11.95
#